data_AF-A0A350P2Y5-F1
#
_entry.id   AF-A0A350P2Y5-F1
#
_cell.length_a   1.000
_cell.length_b   1.000
_cell.length_c   1.000
_cell.angle_alpha   90.00
_cell.angle_beta   90.00
_cell.angle_gamma   90.00
#
_symmetry.space_group_name_H-M   'P 1'
#
loop_
_entity.id
_entity.type
_entity.pdbx_description
1 polymer ?
#
loop_
_entity_poly.entity_id
_entity_poly.type
_entity_poly.pdbx_seq_one_letter_code
_entity_poly.pdbx_strand_id
1 'polypeptide(L)'
;DLFNRVIENPGALVVGSSQLGPSHPKFVLPDLRSRLAWGVIYHLNTLDDDSRKDVLRLRASQRGLKLSEQALQFLLYHSDRDLRSLLGLLERLDTRSLQEQKKLSVAMVKRELGLP
;
A
#
# COMPACT_ATOMS: atom_id res chain seq x y z
N ASP A 1 11.02 -9.06 -28.28
CA ASP A 1 12.20 -9.87 -27.88
C ASP A 1 12.44 -9.99 -26.38
N LEU A 2 12.12 -9.00 -25.53
CA LEU A 2 12.39 -9.08 -24.09
C LEU A 2 11.79 -10.34 -23.42
N PHE A 3 10.49 -10.58 -23.63
CA PHE A 3 9.81 -11.75 -23.04
C PHE A 3 10.41 -13.07 -23.50
N ASN A 4 10.74 -13.20 -24.79
CA ASN A 4 11.34 -14.43 -25.32
C ASN A 4 12.69 -14.70 -24.65
N ARG A 5 13.55 -13.68 -24.55
CA ARG A 5 14.85 -13.81 -23.87
C ARG A 5 14.72 -14.22 -22.41
N VAL A 6 13.67 -13.78 -21.72
CA VAL A 6 13.44 -14.12 -20.30
C VAL A 6 12.94 -15.55 -20.16
N ILE A 7 12.06 -15.99 -21.06
CA ILE A 7 11.57 -17.38 -21.09
C ILE A 7 12.71 -18.35 -21.42
N GLU A 8 13.61 -17.97 -22.32
CA GLU A 8 14.77 -18.77 -22.74
C GLU A 8 15.91 -18.81 -21.71
N ASN A 9 15.88 -17.93 -20.70
CA ASN A 9 16.92 -17.86 -19.66
C ASN A 9 16.32 -18.18 -18.27
N PRO A 10 16.55 -19.39 -17.71
CA PRO A 10 15.98 -19.82 -16.43
C PRO A 10 16.33 -18.94 -15.21
N GLY A 11 17.37 -18.11 -15.31
CA GLY A 11 17.78 -17.15 -14.27
C GLY A 11 17.19 -15.75 -14.43
N ALA A 12 16.40 -15.49 -15.47
CA ALA A 12 15.79 -14.19 -15.72
C ALA A 12 14.32 -14.19 -15.30
N LEU A 13 13.88 -13.11 -14.66
CA LEU A 13 12.49 -12.88 -14.27
C LEU A 13 12.05 -11.49 -14.71
N VAL A 14 10.83 -11.39 -15.26
CA VAL A 14 10.17 -10.11 -15.50
C VAL A 14 8.94 -10.02 -14.61
N VAL A 15 8.89 -8.94 -13.82
CA VAL A 15 7.72 -8.58 -13.01
C VAL A 15 7.20 -7.25 -13.53
N GLY A 16 5.90 -7.17 -13.78
CA GLY A 16 5.23 -5.96 -14.20
C GLY A 16 3.95 -5.75 -13.40
N SER A 17 3.53 -4.49 -13.28
CA SER A 17 2.24 -4.13 -12.71
C SER A 17 1.43 -3.35 -13.74
N SER A 18 0.12 -3.54 -13.72
CA SER A 18 -0.81 -2.90 -14.65
C SER A 18 -2.17 -2.76 -13.98
N GLN A 19 -2.88 -1.66 -14.25
CA GLN A 19 -4.29 -1.49 -13.89
C GLN A 19 -5.21 -2.29 -14.81
N LEU A 20 -4.69 -2.76 -15.96
CA LEU A 20 -5.41 -3.50 -16.98
C LEU A 20 -5.01 -4.98 -16.92
N GLY A 21 -5.99 -5.86 -17.07
CA GLY A 21 -5.74 -7.30 -17.19
C GLY A 21 -4.94 -7.67 -18.44
N PRO A 22 -4.26 -8.83 -18.46
CA PRO A 22 -3.30 -9.21 -19.49
C PRO A 22 -3.91 -9.33 -20.90
N SER A 23 -5.21 -9.64 -21.01
CA SER A 23 -5.93 -9.77 -22.28
C SER A 23 -6.61 -8.47 -22.74
N HIS A 24 -6.41 -7.35 -22.03
CA HIS A 24 -7.13 -6.10 -22.31
C HIS A 24 -6.83 -5.57 -23.72
N PRO A 25 -7.84 -5.08 -24.48
CA PRO A 25 -7.66 -4.65 -25.89
C PRO A 25 -6.75 -3.44 -26.09
N LYS A 26 -6.46 -2.67 -25.02
CA LYS A 26 -5.44 -1.61 -25.04
C LYS A 26 -4.02 -2.14 -25.32
N PHE A 27 -3.78 -3.43 -25.09
CA PHE A 27 -2.57 -4.09 -25.57
C PHE A 27 -2.73 -4.39 -27.07
N VAL A 28 -2.31 -3.44 -27.90
CA VAL A 28 -2.51 -3.45 -29.36
C VAL A 28 -1.85 -4.66 -30.03
N LEU A 29 -0.70 -5.12 -29.50
CA LEU A 29 0.02 -6.28 -30.00
C LEU A 29 -0.65 -7.59 -29.55
N PRO A 30 -1.21 -8.41 -30.47
CA PRO A 30 -1.87 -9.67 -30.12
C PRO A 30 -0.92 -10.67 -29.44
N ASP A 31 0.31 -10.80 -29.96
CA ASP A 31 1.35 -11.68 -29.41
C ASP A 31 1.74 -11.28 -27.97
N LEU A 32 1.72 -9.98 -27.66
CA LEU A 32 1.97 -9.50 -26.30
C LEU A 32 0.87 -9.94 -25.33
N ARG A 33 -0.42 -9.91 -25.73
CA ARG A 33 -1.53 -10.36 -24.88
C ARG A 33 -1.39 -11.82 -24.49
N SER A 34 -1.06 -12.70 -25.45
CA SER A 34 -0.82 -14.11 -25.19
C SER A 34 0.36 -14.33 -24.24
N ARG A 35 1.46 -13.59 -24.42
CA ARG A 35 2.63 -13.67 -23.52
C ARG A 35 2.35 -13.18 -22.10
N LEU A 36 1.59 -12.09 -21.96
CA LEU A 36 1.17 -11.59 -20.64
C LEU A 36 0.24 -12.59 -19.94
N ALA A 37 -0.59 -13.31 -20.71
CA ALA A 37 -1.50 -14.32 -20.18
C ALA A 37 -0.79 -15.64 -19.80
N TRP A 38 0.38 -15.92 -20.39
CA TRP A 38 1.15 -17.15 -20.11
C TRP A 38 1.91 -17.11 -18.78
N GLY A 39 2.22 -15.90 -18.28
CA GLY A 39 2.87 -15.72 -16.99
C GLY A 39 1.95 -15.91 -15.80
N VAL A 40 2.53 -15.93 -14.59
CA VAL A 40 1.75 -15.95 -13.35
C VAL A 40 1.11 -14.57 -13.13
N ILE A 41 -0.22 -14.55 -13.03
CA ILE A 41 -1.00 -13.32 -12.84
C ILE A 41 -1.56 -13.30 -11.42
N TYR A 42 -1.29 -12.21 -10.72
CA TYR A 42 -1.88 -11.94 -9.41
C TYR A 42 -2.81 -10.73 -9.51
N HIS A 43 -4.03 -10.89 -9.04
CA HIS A 43 -4.99 -9.79 -8.88
C HIS A 43 -4.79 -9.14 -7.51
N LEU A 44 -4.41 -7.87 -7.52
CA LEU A 44 -4.32 -7.08 -6.29
C LEU A 44 -5.71 -6.53 -5.97
N ASN A 45 -6.35 -7.12 -4.97
CA ASN A 45 -7.62 -6.61 -4.45
C ASN A 45 -7.36 -5.41 -3.54
N THR A 46 -8.34 -4.51 -3.48
CA THR A 46 -8.34 -3.42 -2.50
C THR A 46 -8.40 -4.00 -1.09
N LEU A 47 -7.71 -3.36 -0.15
CA LEU A 47 -7.76 -3.75 1.26
C LEU A 47 -9.16 -3.50 1.83
N ASP A 48 -9.66 -4.46 2.59
CA ASP A 48 -10.82 -4.25 3.46
C ASP A 48 -10.42 -3.46 4.72
N ASP A 49 -11.41 -3.12 5.54
CA ASP A 49 -11.23 -2.27 6.72
C ASP A 49 -10.28 -2.91 7.75
N ASP A 50 -10.29 -4.24 7.87
CA ASP A 50 -9.46 -4.97 8.82
C ASP A 50 -8.02 -5.13 8.33
N SER A 51 -7.83 -5.43 7.04
CA SER A 51 -6.51 -5.44 6.42
C SER A 51 -5.85 -4.06 6.48
N ARG A 52 -6.63 -2.97 6.37
CA ARG A 52 -6.12 -1.61 6.56
C ARG A 52 -5.63 -1.37 7.99
N LYS A 53 -6.34 -1.86 9.02
CA LYS A 53 -5.88 -1.81 10.42
C LYS A 53 -4.53 -2.52 10.56
N ASP A 54 -4.41 -3.71 9.98
CA ASP A 54 -3.20 -4.52 10.11
C ASP A 54 -2.01 -3.88 9.39
N VAL A 55 -2.22 -3.30 8.21
CA VAL A 55 -1.17 -2.53 7.52
C VAL A 55 -0.73 -1.34 8.37
N LEU A 56 -1.65 -0.58 8.97
CA LEU A 56 -1.28 0.55 9.83
C LEU A 56 -0.53 0.11 11.08
N ARG A 57 -0.95 -0.97 11.76
CA ARG A 57 -0.22 -1.53 12.90
C ARG A 57 1.19 -1.96 12.52
N LEU A 58 1.31 -2.72 11.42
CA LEU A 58 2.59 -3.21 10.93
C LEU A 58 3.53 -2.05 10.57
N ARG A 59 3.00 -1.00 9.92
CA ARG A 59 3.79 0.17 9.54
C ARG A 59 4.20 1.01 10.73
N ALA A 60 3.30 1.17 11.73
CA ALA A 60 3.63 1.83 12.98
C ALA A 60 4.73 1.06 13.73
N SER A 61 4.62 -0.27 13.83
CA SER A 61 5.62 -1.09 14.51
C SER A 61 6.99 -1.06 13.81
N GLN A 62 7.01 -1.10 12.47
CA GLN A 62 8.24 -0.96 11.68
C GLN A 62 8.96 0.37 11.90
N ARG A 63 8.22 1.42 12.26
CA ARG A 63 8.74 2.76 12.58
C ARG A 63 9.03 2.96 14.07
N GLY A 64 8.80 1.94 14.91
CA GLY A 64 8.96 2.04 16.37
C GLY A 64 7.85 2.86 17.06
N LEU A 65 6.78 3.19 16.34
CA LEU A 65 5.65 3.94 16.88
C LEU A 65 4.77 3.05 17.75
N LYS A 66 4.55 3.49 18.98
CA LYS A 66 3.56 2.88 19.88
C LYS A 66 2.21 3.52 19.63
N LEU A 67 1.48 2.98 18.67
CA LEU A 67 0.11 3.36 18.32
C LEU A 67 -0.87 2.70 19.32
N SER A 68 -1.68 3.50 20.01
CA SER A 68 -2.78 2.96 20.83
C SER A 68 -3.97 2.56 19.94
N GLU A 69 -4.74 1.55 20.36
CA GLU A 69 -5.90 1.09 19.58
C GLU A 69 -6.95 2.20 19.37
N GLN A 70 -7.14 3.07 20.36
CA GLN A 70 -8.02 4.23 20.23
C GLN A 70 -7.53 5.20 19.15
N ALA A 71 -6.21 5.46 19.08
CA ALA A 71 -5.62 6.31 18.05
C ALA A 71 -5.72 5.67 16.66
N LEU A 72 -5.55 4.35 16.56
CA LEU A 72 -5.71 3.60 15.31
C LEU A 72 -7.17 3.67 14.79
N GLN A 73 -8.15 3.39 15.65
CA GLN A 73 -9.56 3.49 15.30
C GLN A 73 -9.93 4.92 14.90
N PHE A 74 -9.45 5.91 15.65
CA PHE A 74 -9.71 7.31 15.33
C PHE A 74 -9.12 7.70 13.97
N LEU A 75 -7.89 7.27 13.67
CA LEU A 75 -7.25 7.44 12.37
C LEU A 75 -8.11 6.89 11.25
N LEU A 76 -8.53 5.63 11.37
CA LEU A 76 -9.30 4.95 10.32
C LEU A 76 -10.70 5.53 10.11
N TYR A 77 -11.33 6.03 11.18
CA TYR A 77 -12.66 6.62 11.08
C TYR A 77 -12.65 8.01 10.43
N HIS A 78 -11.58 8.79 10.65
CA HIS A 78 -11.50 10.19 10.21
C HIS A 78 -10.57 10.41 9.02
N SER A 79 -10.11 9.35 8.36
CA SER A 79 -9.28 9.43 7.16
C SER A 79 -10.00 8.83 5.96
N ASP A 80 -9.56 9.23 4.77
CA ASP A 80 -10.02 8.63 3.52
C ASP A 80 -9.74 7.12 3.49
N ARG A 81 -10.58 6.38 2.75
CA ARG A 81 -10.37 4.93 2.53
C ARG A 81 -9.12 4.59 1.71
N ASP A 82 -8.34 5.59 1.29
CA ASP A 82 -7.09 5.41 0.57
C ASP A 82 -5.91 5.13 1.53
N LEU A 83 -5.26 3.98 1.31
CA LEU A 83 -4.09 3.57 2.07
C LEU A 83 -2.93 4.56 1.92
N ARG A 84 -2.77 5.18 0.76
CA ARG A 84 -1.63 6.08 0.52
C ARG A 84 -1.73 7.32 1.41
N SER A 85 -2.91 7.94 1.47
CA SER A 85 -3.20 9.05 2.39
C SER A 85 -3.00 8.66 3.85
N LEU A 86 -3.49 7.48 4.26
CA LEU A 86 -3.31 6.93 5.60
C LEU A 86 -1.84 6.77 6.00
N LEU A 87 -1.01 6.22 5.11
CA LEU A 87 0.43 6.05 5.35
C LEU A 87 1.16 7.38 5.42
N GLY A 88 0.81 8.34 4.56
CA GLY A 88 1.39 9.69 4.62
C GLY A 88 1.03 10.43 5.90
N LEU A 89 -0.19 10.22 6.42
CA LEU A 89 -0.60 10.75 7.71
C LEU A 89 0.20 10.10 8.85
N LEU A 90 0.35 8.78 8.83
CA LEU A 90 1.15 8.05 9.82
C LEU A 90 2.61 8.55 9.87
N GLU A 91 3.20 8.89 8.72
CA GLU A 91 4.56 9.45 8.64
C GLU A 91 4.68 10.87 9.23
N ARG A 92 3.67 11.72 9.07
CA ARG A 92 3.66 13.03 9.74
C ARG A 92 3.53 12.89 11.25
N LEU A 93 2.67 11.97 11.68
CA LEU A 93 2.49 11.63 13.09
C LEU A 93 3.75 11.05 13.71
N ASP A 94 4.49 10.23 12.97
CA ASP A 94 5.80 9.69 13.36
C ASP A 94 6.78 10.81 13.69
N THR A 95 6.92 11.73 12.75
CA THR A 95 7.80 12.90 12.86
C THR A 95 7.45 13.74 14.10
N ARG A 96 6.16 13.98 14.36
CA ARG A 96 5.72 14.72 15.55
C ARG A 96 5.87 13.93 16.85
N SER A 97 5.59 12.63 16.83
CA SER A 97 5.78 11.75 18.00
C SER A 97 7.23 11.76 18.45
N LEU A 98 8.16 11.77 17.50
CA LEU A 98 9.59 11.86 17.77
C LEU A 98 9.99 13.23 18.32
N GLN A 99 9.47 14.32 17.74
CA GLN A 99 9.70 15.69 18.24
C GLN A 99 9.18 15.90 19.66
N GLU A 100 7.99 15.37 19.98
CA GLU A 100 7.40 15.48 21.31
C GLU A 100 7.91 14.41 22.30
N GLN A 101 8.72 13.45 21.85
CA GLN A 101 9.18 12.28 22.60
C GLN A 101 8.04 11.54 23.33
N LYS A 102 6.86 11.49 22.73
CA LYS A 102 5.63 10.95 23.34
C LYS A 102 5.00 9.88 22.47
N LYS A 103 4.36 8.90 23.10
CA LYS A 103 3.53 7.89 22.41
C LYS A 103 2.41 8.57 21.64
N LEU A 104 2.03 7.98 20.51
CA LEU A 104 0.93 8.50 19.71
C LEU A 104 -0.41 8.34 20.44
N SER A 105 -1.08 9.47 20.69
CA SER A 105 -2.38 9.54 21.36
C SER A 105 -3.46 10.09 20.41
N VAL A 106 -4.73 9.84 20.74
CA VAL A 106 -5.87 10.39 19.99
C VAL A 106 -5.77 11.92 19.86
N ALA A 107 -5.31 12.62 20.90
CA ALA A 107 -5.14 14.07 20.87
C ALA A 107 -4.08 14.54 19.86
N MET A 108 -2.99 13.78 19.67
CA MET A 108 -1.99 14.09 18.65
C MET A 108 -2.55 13.88 17.24
N VAL A 109 -3.31 12.79 17.05
CA VAL A 109 -3.99 12.51 15.79
C VAL A 109 -4.99 13.60 15.43
N LYS A 110 -5.81 14.05 16.39
CA LYS A 110 -6.75 15.16 16.22
C LYS A 110 -6.04 16.45 15.79
N ARG A 111 -4.96 16.82 16.48
CA ARG A 111 -4.15 18.01 16.14
C ARG A 111 -3.60 17.92 14.72
N GLU A 112 -3.15 16.75 14.28
CA GLU A 112 -2.60 16.55 12.94
C GLU A 112 -3.67 16.57 11.85
N LEU A 113 -4.87 16.06 12.16
CA LEU A 113 -6.01 16.08 11.26
C LEU A 113 -6.74 17.44 11.24
N GLY A 114 -6.35 18.41 12.08
CA GLY A 114 -7.06 19.69 12.21
C GLY A 114 -8.47 19.55 12.80
N LEU A 115 -8.71 18.47 13.55
CA LEU A 115 -10.00 18.17 14.17
C LEU A 115 -10.05 18.71 15.62
N PRO A 116 -11.22 19.16 16.10
CA PRO A 116 -11.39 19.66 17.46
C PRO A 116 -11.25 18.58 18.55
#